data_AF-A1UIX6-F1
#
_entry.id   AF-A1UIX6-F1
#
_cell.length_a   1.000
_cell.length_b   1.000
_cell.length_c   1.000
_cell.angle_alpha   90.00
_cell.angle_beta   90.00
_cell.angle_gamma   90.00
#
_symmetry.space_group_name_H-M   'P 1'
#
loop_
_entity.id
_entity.type
_entity.pdbx_description
1 polymer ?
#
loop_
_entity_poly.entity_id
_entity_poly.type
_entity_poly.pdbx_seq_one_letter_code
_entity_poly.pdbx_strand_id
1 'polypeptide(L)' 'MGLNMPEIRSAACRVARATKAGDPTAEADARRELAEAKIADYVRRCLAAAPPLSDEQRTRLAELIRPVRVNGGIR' A
#
# COMPACT_ATOMS: atom_id res chain seq x y z
N MET A 1 -11.21 -17.11 -1.30
CA MET A 1 -9.89 -17.68 -0.95
C MET A 1 -8.88 -16.55 -1.11
N GLY A 2 -8.61 -15.83 -0.03
CA GLY A 2 -7.82 -14.58 -0.05
C GLY A 2 -6.39 -14.85 -0.53
N LEU A 3 -5.88 -13.93 -1.35
CA LEU A 3 -4.63 -14.06 -2.08
C LEU A 3 -3.49 -14.47 -1.13
N ASN A 4 -3.00 -15.69 -1.32
CA ASN A 4 -1.86 -16.27 -0.63
C ASN A 4 -0.57 -15.66 -1.20
N MET A 5 -0.45 -14.33 -1.09
CA MET A 5 0.60 -13.56 -1.74
C MET A 5 1.97 -13.99 -1.20
N PRO A 6 2.92 -14.33 -2.08
CA PRO A 6 4.22 -14.85 -1.68
C PRO A 6 4.99 -13.86 -0.79
N GLU A 7 4.76 -12.55 -0.96
CA GLU A 7 5.39 -11.50 -0.16
C GLU A 7 4.89 -11.51 1.29
N ILE A 8 3.58 -11.66 1.51
CA ILE A 8 2.98 -11.74 2.85
C ILE A 8 3.49 -12.99 3.58
N ARG A 9 3.53 -14.14 2.88
CA ARG A 9 4.06 -15.39 3.45
C ARG A 9 5.54 -15.25 3.78
N SER A 10 6.34 -14.70 2.86
CA SER A 10 7.76 -14.48 3.09
C SER A 10 8.01 -13.56 4.29
N ALA A 11 7.28 -12.45 4.41
CA ALA A 11 7.42 -11.52 5.53
C ALA A 11 7.00 -12.18 6.85
N ALA A 12 5.91 -12.95 6.87
CA ALA A 12 5.49 -13.70 8.06
C ALA A 12 6.54 -14.74 8.49
N CYS A 13 7.15 -15.45 7.54
CA CYS A 13 8.26 -16.38 7.83
C CYS A 13 9.48 -15.64 8.40
N ARG A 14 9.77 -14.42 7.93
CA ARG A 14 10.87 -13.60 8.47
C ARG A 14 10.60 -13.16 9.91
N VAL A 15 9.37 -12.76 10.24
CA VAL A 15 8.96 -12.49 11.63
C VAL A 15 9.19 -13.73 12.50
N ALA A 16 8.66 -14.88 12.08
CA ALA A 16 8.81 -16.13 12.86
C ALA A 16 10.28 -16.52 13.09
N ARG A 17 11.14 -16.31 12.09
CA ARG A 17 12.58 -16.56 12.21
C ARG A 17 13.25 -15.58 13.18
N ALA A 18 12.94 -14.29 13.10
CA ALA A 18 13.52 -13.27 13.97
C ALA A 18 13.11 -13.45 15.43
N THR A 19 11.82 -13.73 15.69
CA THR A 19 11.32 -14.04 17.03
C THR A 19 12.00 -15.29 17.60
N LYS A 20 12.19 -16.34 16.79
CA LYS A 20 12.89 -17.56 17.22
C LYS A 20 14.38 -17.29 17.51
N ALA A 21 15.01 -16.40 16.75
CA ALA A 21 16.41 -16.01 16.96
C ALA A 21 16.60 -15.07 18.16
N GLY A 22 15.53 -14.49 18.70
CA GLY A 22 15.60 -13.50 19.77
C GLY A 22 16.21 -12.17 19.33
N ASP A 23 16.13 -11.84 18.04
CA ASP A 23 16.65 -10.60 17.47
C ASP A 23 15.52 -9.55 17.39
N PRO A 24 15.48 -8.57 18.32
CA PRO A 24 14.40 -7.60 18.39
C PRO A 24 14.43 -6.61 17.22
N THR A 25 15.60 -6.30 16.66
CA THR A 25 15.72 -5.39 15.51
C THR A 25 15.21 -6.06 14.25
N ALA A 26 15.66 -7.29 13.98
CA ALA A 26 15.17 -8.06 12.84
C ALA A 26 13.67 -8.36 12.95
N GLU A 27 13.14 -8.56 14.17
CA GLU A 27 11.71 -8.73 14.38
C GLU A 27 10.92 -7.46 14.03
N ALA A 28 11.38 -6.29 14.50
CA ALA A 28 10.73 -5.02 14.22
C ALA A 28 10.68 -4.72 12.71
N ASP A 29 11.79 -4.94 11.99
CA ASP A 29 11.85 -4.75 10.55
C ASP A 29 10.94 -5.74 9.81
N ALA A 30 10.97 -7.03 10.17
CA ALA A 30 10.12 -8.03 9.54
C ALA A 30 8.62 -7.77 9.78
N ARG A 31 8.25 -7.23 10.96
CA ARG A 31 6.87 -6.84 11.26
C ARG A 31 6.45 -5.62 10.45
N ARG A 32 7.33 -4.63 10.25
CA ARG A 32 7.07 -3.47 9.39
C ARG A 32 6.78 -3.91 7.97
N GLU A 33 7.61 -4.79 7.42
CA GLU A 33 7.42 -5.33 6.06
C GLU A 33 6.12 -6.15 5.94
N LEU A 34 5.78 -6.96 6.96
CA LEU A 34 4.52 -7.70 6.97
C LEU A 34 3.31 -6.77 6.99
N ALA A 35 3.38 -5.67 7.73
CA ALA A 35 2.31 -4.66 7.76
C ALA A 35 2.15 -3.98 6.40
N GLU A 36 3.27 -3.57 5.77
CA GLU A 36 3.28 -2.97 4.44
C GLU A 36 2.66 -3.90 3.40
N ALA A 37 3.08 -5.17 3.36
CA ALA A 37 2.56 -6.15 2.41
C ALA A 37 1.05 -6.39 2.59
N LYS A 38 0.57 -6.41 3.83
CA LYS A 38 -0.87 -6.53 4.14
C LYS A 38 -1.67 -5.30 3.69
N ILE A 39 -1.15 -4.10 3.92
CA ILE A 39 -1.79 -2.86 3.48
C ILE A 39 -1.88 -2.84 1.95
N ALA A 40 -0.78 -3.14 1.26
CA ALA A 40 -0.75 -3.16 -0.20
C ALA A 40 -1.75 -4.16 -0.78
N ASP A 41 -1.86 -5.36 -0.20
CA ASP A 41 -2.85 -6.35 -0.59
C ASP A 41 -4.29 -5.87 -0.36
N TYR A 42 -4.55 -5.25 0.80
CA TYR A 42 -5.87 -4.70 1.10
C TYR A 42 -6.28 -3.61 0.09
N VAL A 43 -5.36 -2.68 -0.21
CA VAL A 43 -5.59 -1.65 -1.23
C VAL A 43 -5.89 -2.28 -2.58
N ARG A 44 -5.11 -3.27 -3.02
CA ARG A 44 -5.36 -3.99 -4.28
C ARG A 44 -6.73 -4.64 -4.31
N ARG A 45 -7.15 -5.30 -3.23
CA ARG A 45 -8.48 -5.92 -3.14
C ARG A 45 -9.60 -4.89 -3.21
N CYS A 46 -9.47 -3.78 -2.48
CA CYS A 46 -10.44 -2.69 -2.54
C CYS A 46 -10.57 -2.12 -3.94
N LEU A 47 -9.44 -1.88 -4.63
CA LEU A 47 -9.43 -1.35 -5.99
C LEU A 47 -9.95 -2.37 -7.02
N ALA A 48 -9.62 -3.65 -6.89
CA ALA A 48 -10.09 -4.69 -7.79
C ALA A 48 -11.59 -4.97 -7.65
N ALA A 49 -12.16 -4.79 -6.45
CA ALA A 49 -13.58 -4.95 -6.19
C ALA A 49 -14.41 -3.71 -6.55
N ALA A 50 -13.77 -2.53 -6.60
CA ALA A 50 -14.47 -1.30 -6.95
C ALA A 50 -14.90 -1.34 -8.43
N PRO A 51 -16.16 -0.94 -8.75
CA PRO A 51 -16.53 -0.71 -10.14
C PRO A 51 -15.58 0.34 -10.75
N PRO A 52 -15.30 0.27 -12.06
CA PRO A 52 -14.49 1.30 -12.71
C PRO A 52 -15.12 2.67 -12.44
N LEU A 53 -14.26 3.64 -12.13
CA LEU A 53 -14.70 5.02 -11.91
C LEU A 53 -15.51 5.48 -13.12
N SER A 54 -16.59 6.23 -12.89
CA SER A 54 -17.27 6.94 -13.97
C SER A 54 -16.37 8.05 -14.52
N ASP A 55 -16.66 8.51 -15.73
CA ASP A 55 -15.89 9.61 -16.33
C ASP A 55 -16.01 10.91 -15.51
N GLU A 56 -17.16 11.12 -14.86
CA GLU A 56 -17.36 12.23 -13.93
C GLU A 56 -16.46 12.10 -12.68
N GLN A 57 -16.37 10.90 -12.10
CA GLN A 57 -15.49 10.63 -10.95
C GLN A 57 -14.01 10.79 -11.32
N ARG A 58 -13.59 10.32 -12.51
CA ARG A 58 -12.24 10.54 -13.04
C ARG A 58 -11.94 12.02 -13.23
N THR A 59 -12.89 12.79 -13.76
CA THR A 59 -12.75 14.23 -13.97
C THR A 59 -12.55 14.97 -12.66
N ARG A 60 -13.40 14.71 -11.64
CA ARG A 60 -13.25 15.32 -10.30
C ARG A 60 -11.91 14.98 -9.64
N LEU A 61 -11.45 13.73 -9.75
CA LEU A 61 -10.14 13.34 -9.24
C LEU A 61 -9.00 14.05 -9.97
N ALA A 62 -9.09 14.19 -11.29
CA ALA A 62 -8.11 14.90 -12.09
C ALA A 62 -8.03 16.40 -11.73
N GLU A 63 -9.17 17.02 -11.39
CA GLU A 63 -9.22 18.39 -10.88
C GLU A 63 -8.61 18.52 -9.48
N LEU A 64 -8.87 17.57 -8.59
CA LEU A 64 -8.36 17.58 -7.21
C LEU A 64 -6.85 17.36 -7.14
N ILE A 65 -6.32 16.48 -7.99
CA ILE A 65 -4.90 16.10 -8.03
C ILE A 65 -4.11 17.05 -8.94
N ARG A 66 -4.79 17.87 -9.76
CA ARG A 66 -4.11 18.81 -10.64
C ARG A 66 -3.19 19.69 -9.78
N PRO A 67 -1.88 19.73 -10.07
CA PRO A 67 -1.01 20.66 -9.38
C PRO A 67 -1.63 22.03 -9.59
N VAL A 68 -1.89 22.74 -8.48
CA VAL A 68 -2.21 24.16 -8.54
C VAL A 68 -1.06 24.77 -9.31
N ARG A 69 -1.27 25.08 -10.59
CA ARG A 69 -0.43 26.07 -11.26
C ARG A 69 -0.65 27.29 -10.39
N VAL A 70 0.29 27.54 -9.49
CA VAL A 70 0.48 28.87 -8.93
C VAL A 70 0.71 29.69 -10.18
N ASN A 71 -0.36 30.34 -10.67
CA ASN A 71 -0.28 31.35 -11.72
C ASN A 71 0.44 32.52 -11.06
N GLY A 72 1.75 32.35 -10.86
CA GLY A 72 2.70 33.40 -10.56
C GLY A 72 2.87 34.22 -11.83
N GLY A 73 1.85 35.01 -12.16
CA GLY A 73 2.02 36.17 -12.99
C GLY A 73 2.92 37.14 -12.22
N ILE A 74 4.22 37.00 -12.41
CA ILE A 74 5.18 38.06 -12.07
C ILE A 74 5.15 39.00 -13.27
N ARG A 75 4.39 40.08 -13.11
CA ARG A 75 4.60 41.32 -13.86
C ARG A 75 5.89 41.96 -13.39
#